data_AF-A0A3Q0QUX2-F1
#
_entry.id   AF-A0A3Q0QUX2-F1
#
_cell.length_a   1.000
_cell.length_b   1.000
_cell.length_c   1.000
_cell.angle_alpha   90.00
_cell.angle_beta   90.00
_cell.angle_gamma   90.00
#
_symmetry.space_group_name_H-M   'P 1'
#
loop_
_entity.id
_entity.type
_entity.pdbx_description
1 polymer ?
#
loop_
_entity_poly.entity_id
_entity_poly.type
_entity_poly.pdbx_seq_one_letter_code
_entity_poly.pdbx_strand_id
1 'polypeptide(L)'
;MRLVSLHWLRGVPLVLLLQTTTSMVMLPNSTGWEQILDKYLDEDGDWWEAKQRGKRAITDNDAQLILDLHNKLRGQVYPPASNMEYMVWDTELERTAEEWAETCLWEHGPAGLLPQIGQNLGAHWGRYRPPTSHVQAWYDEVKDYSFPYPQECNPYCPLKCSGPVCTHYTQLVWATSSRIGCAVNLCYNMNVWGQIWAKAVYLVCNYSPKGNWWGHAPYKHGTPCSACPPSYGGGCKDNLCYRGKNKRQRETEPPNFPAPAPTQPPTEDLQKNEMVNTQQMSQLVTCDTKLRDQCKGTTCNRYECPAGCLDATGKVVGTVYYEMQSSVICRAAVHAGVIRNDVGGYIDVMPMDNRKHYTASYQNGIFSESLQNPPGGKAFRVFAVI
;
A
#
# COMPACT_ATOMS: atom_id res chain seq x y z
N MET A 1 51.96 52.16 53.39
CA MET A 1 51.54 51.94 54.80
C MET A 1 50.22 52.67 55.03
N ARG A 2 49.25 52.00 55.68
CA ARG A 2 47.99 52.50 56.26
C ARG A 2 46.81 52.87 55.31
N LEU A 3 45.88 51.90 55.20
CA LEU A 3 44.47 51.88 55.66
C LEU A 3 43.65 53.18 55.84
N VAL A 4 42.30 53.00 55.76
CA VAL A 4 41.14 53.81 56.25
C VAL A 4 40.50 54.69 55.14
N SER A 5 39.18 54.81 54.87
CA SER A 5 37.90 54.24 55.37
C SER A 5 36.69 54.78 54.55
N LEU A 6 35.59 54.00 54.54
CA LEU A 6 34.13 54.30 54.46
C LEU A 6 33.58 55.59 53.77
N HIS A 7 32.56 55.47 52.90
CA HIS A 7 31.09 55.48 53.20
C HIS A 7 30.22 55.83 51.96
N TRP A 8 29.27 54.94 51.66
CA TRP A 8 27.87 55.10 51.19
C TRP A 8 27.28 56.49 50.79
N LEU A 9 26.70 56.60 49.56
CA LEU A 9 25.25 56.75 49.27
C LEU A 9 24.94 57.31 47.85
N ARG A 10 23.98 56.64 47.19
CA ARG A 10 22.91 57.11 46.27
C ARG A 10 23.24 57.73 44.90
N GLY A 11 22.67 57.10 43.86
CA GLY A 11 22.32 57.76 42.60
C GLY A 11 22.00 56.77 41.48
N VAL A 12 20.71 56.44 41.28
CA VAL A 12 20.19 55.68 40.14
C VAL A 12 20.15 56.60 38.91
N PRO A 13 20.35 56.07 37.68
CA PRO A 13 19.47 56.49 36.60
C PRO A 13 18.81 55.31 35.89
N LEU A 14 17.52 55.54 35.65
CA LEU A 14 16.56 54.82 34.84
C LEU A 14 17.11 54.57 33.42
N VAL A 15 17.02 53.34 32.92
CA VAL A 15 16.95 53.06 31.48
C VAL A 15 15.71 52.21 31.25
N LEU A 16 14.73 52.79 30.55
CA LEU A 16 13.53 52.12 30.08
C LEU A 16 13.89 51.06 29.04
N LEU A 17 13.47 49.82 29.26
CA LEU A 17 13.19 48.87 28.19
C LEU A 17 11.78 48.33 28.41
N LEU A 18 10.92 48.59 27.40
CA LEU A 18 9.53 48.15 27.33
C LEU A 18 9.44 46.62 27.44
N GLN A 19 8.76 46.13 28.46
CA GLN A 19 8.27 44.75 28.48
C GLN A 19 6.91 44.70 27.79
N THR A 20 6.89 44.17 26.56
CA THR A 20 5.64 43.68 25.97
C THR A 20 5.36 42.30 26.53
N THR A 21 4.37 42.20 27.41
CA THR A 21 3.80 40.94 27.87
C THR A 21 3.00 40.30 26.75
N THR A 22 3.59 39.37 26.01
CA THR A 22 2.82 38.37 25.28
C THR A 22 2.52 37.22 26.22
N SER A 23 1.31 37.21 26.76
CA SER A 23 0.73 36.03 27.40
C SER A 23 0.63 34.92 26.36
N MET A 24 1.64 34.06 26.28
CA MET A 24 1.51 32.77 25.62
C MET A 24 0.56 31.91 26.45
N VAL A 25 -0.59 31.62 25.86
CA VAL A 25 -1.50 30.58 26.32
C VAL A 25 -0.71 29.27 26.30
N MET A 26 -0.31 28.80 27.49
CA MET A 26 0.24 27.47 27.67
C MET A 26 -0.88 26.46 27.38
N LEU A 27 -0.81 25.80 26.23
CA LEU A 27 -1.54 24.56 26.02
C LEU A 27 -0.89 23.47 26.89
N PRO A 28 -1.67 22.65 27.62
CA PRO A 28 -1.10 21.68 28.54
C PRO A 28 -0.44 20.52 27.79
N ASN A 29 0.86 20.33 28.07
CA ASN A 29 1.59 19.07 28.20
C ASN A 29 1.12 17.88 27.32
N SER A 30 1.76 17.69 26.17
CA SER A 30 1.80 16.39 25.49
C SER A 30 3.06 15.62 25.87
N THR A 31 3.16 15.21 27.13
CA THR A 31 4.32 14.46 27.67
C THR A 31 4.46 13.04 27.11
N GLY A 32 3.64 12.64 26.13
CA GLY A 32 3.76 11.35 25.43
C GLY A 32 4.77 11.34 24.28
N TRP A 33 5.15 12.50 23.72
CA TRP A 33 6.07 12.56 22.58
C TRP A 33 7.54 12.72 22.97
N GLU A 34 7.83 13.44 24.06
CA GLU A 34 9.21 13.64 24.53
C GLU A 34 9.83 12.35 25.06
N GLN A 35 9.06 11.49 25.74
CA GLN A 35 9.56 10.19 26.22
C GLN A 35 9.88 9.19 25.10
N ILE A 36 9.31 9.36 23.90
CA ILE A 36 9.63 8.52 22.74
C ILE A 36 10.89 9.04 22.04
N LEU A 37 11.10 10.35 22.00
CA LEU A 37 12.26 10.98 21.37
C LEU A 37 13.55 10.83 22.20
N ASP A 38 13.45 10.81 23.53
CA ASP A 38 14.61 10.67 24.43
C ASP A 38 15.25 9.27 24.34
N LYS A 39 14.51 8.28 23.83
CA LYS A 39 15.02 6.92 23.55
C LYS A 39 15.89 6.84 22.28
N TYR A 40 16.12 7.96 21.59
CA TYR A 40 16.85 8.05 20.30
C TYR A 40 18.03 9.04 20.31
N LEU A 41 18.56 9.37 21.48
CA LEU A 41 19.84 10.06 21.62
C LEU A 41 20.84 9.06 22.27
N ASP A 42 21.90 8.71 21.54
CA ASP A 42 22.94 7.82 22.05
C ASP A 42 23.73 8.49 23.18
N GLU A 43 24.05 7.71 24.22
CA GLU A 43 24.55 8.17 25.52
C GLU A 43 26.08 8.39 25.59
N ASP A 44 26.87 8.12 24.55
CA ASP A 44 28.33 8.10 24.69
C ASP A 44 29.04 8.96 23.63
N GLY A 45 29.43 10.17 24.05
CA GLY A 45 30.15 11.16 23.25
C GLY A 45 31.62 10.82 22.95
N ASP A 46 31.90 9.71 22.27
CA ASP A 46 33.25 9.38 21.77
C ASP A 46 33.29 9.06 20.26
N TRP A 47 34.40 9.45 19.64
CA TRP A 47 34.63 9.42 18.19
C TRP A 47 34.58 8.00 17.61
N TRP A 48 33.72 7.81 16.61
CA TRP A 48 33.60 6.57 15.85
C TRP A 48 34.94 6.22 15.17
N GLU A 49 35.59 5.15 15.62
CA GLU A 49 36.61 4.48 14.83
C GLU A 49 35.94 3.61 13.76
N ALA A 50 36.34 3.85 12.51
CA ALA A 50 35.73 3.31 11.30
C ALA A 50 35.73 1.77 11.26
N LYS A 51 34.58 1.14 11.54
CA LYS A 51 34.31 -0.23 11.12
C LYS A 51 33.88 -0.24 9.64
N GLN A 52 34.82 -0.68 8.80
CA GLN A 52 34.70 -1.29 7.47
C GLN A 52 33.61 -0.76 6.50
N ARG A 53 34.07 -0.14 5.42
CA ARG A 53 33.33 0.20 4.20
C ARG A 53 32.60 -1.03 3.61
N GLY A 54 31.29 -1.10 3.81
CA GLY A 54 30.38 -1.99 3.09
C GLY A 54 29.00 -1.37 3.08
N LYS A 55 28.35 -1.36 1.91
CA LYS A 55 26.97 -0.93 1.59
C LYS A 55 26.07 -0.61 2.79
N ARG A 56 25.44 0.57 2.80
CA ARG A 56 24.40 0.91 3.78
C ARG A 56 23.11 0.20 3.40
N ALA A 57 23.02 -1.10 3.67
CA ALA A 57 21.76 -1.83 3.65
C ALA A 57 20.79 -1.20 4.67
N ILE A 58 19.49 -1.27 4.40
CA ILE A 58 18.49 -0.89 5.39
C ILE A 58 18.66 -1.77 6.64
N THR A 59 18.65 -1.17 7.83
CA THR A 59 18.75 -1.96 9.07
C THR A 59 17.39 -2.51 9.45
N ASP A 60 17.33 -3.63 10.18
CA ASP A 60 16.06 -4.17 10.70
C ASP A 60 15.27 -3.13 11.51
N ASN A 61 15.99 -2.29 12.26
CA ASN A 61 15.41 -1.19 13.02
C ASN A 61 14.82 -0.11 12.10
N ASP A 62 15.53 0.30 11.05
CA ASP A 62 15.00 1.25 10.06
C ASP A 62 13.79 0.68 9.32
N ALA A 63 13.82 -0.60 8.94
CA ALA A 63 12.71 -1.29 8.28
C ALA A 63 11.46 -1.31 9.18
N GLN A 64 11.63 -1.65 10.45
CA GLN A 64 10.53 -1.62 11.43
C GLN A 64 10.00 -0.21 11.64
N LEU A 65 10.85 0.80 11.75
CA LEU A 65 10.44 2.20 11.89
C LEU A 65 9.68 2.71 10.66
N ILE A 66 10.09 2.32 9.45
CA ILE A 66 9.35 2.63 8.22
C ILE A 66 7.97 1.98 8.28
N LEU A 67 7.88 0.69 8.61
CA LEU A 67 6.62 -0.05 8.68
C LEU A 67 5.66 0.55 9.71
N ASP A 68 6.17 0.84 10.91
CA ASP A 68 5.39 1.41 12.01
C ASP A 68 4.86 2.79 11.64
N LEU A 69 5.69 3.62 11.00
CA LEU A 69 5.28 4.94 10.54
C LEU A 69 4.20 4.84 9.45
N HIS A 70 4.35 3.93 8.47
CA HIS A 70 3.32 3.70 7.46
C HIS A 70 1.98 3.33 8.10
N ASN A 71 1.97 2.34 8.99
CA ASN A 71 0.74 1.90 9.65
C ASN A 71 0.13 2.99 10.54
N LYS A 72 0.95 3.72 11.29
CA LYS A 72 0.48 4.86 12.10
C LYS A 72 -0.22 5.91 11.24
N LEU A 73 0.40 6.32 10.13
CA LEU A 73 -0.14 7.33 9.23
C LEU A 73 -1.42 6.85 8.52
N ARG A 74 -1.44 5.58 8.08
CA ARG A 74 -2.63 4.94 7.48
C ARG A 74 -3.82 4.90 8.43
N GLY A 75 -3.59 4.68 9.73
CA GLY A 75 -4.63 4.70 10.76
C GLY A 75 -5.13 6.10 11.15
N GLN A 76 -4.48 7.16 10.67
CA GLN A 76 -4.74 8.56 11.03
C GLN A 76 -5.24 9.42 9.85
N VAL A 77 -5.53 8.80 8.71
CA VAL A 77 -5.98 9.53 7.51
C VAL A 77 -7.30 10.26 7.74
N TYR A 78 -7.44 11.40 7.06
CA TYR A 78 -8.70 12.13 6.96
C TYR A 78 -9.05 12.35 5.47
N PRO A 79 -10.30 12.08 5.04
CA PRO A 79 -11.40 11.52 5.83
C PRO A 79 -11.14 10.07 6.29
N PRO A 80 -11.86 9.54 7.32
CA PRO A 80 -11.54 8.23 7.87
C PRO A 80 -11.77 7.09 6.86
N ALA A 81 -10.90 6.09 6.90
CA ALA A 81 -10.92 4.95 6.00
C ALA A 81 -11.62 3.74 6.65
N SER A 82 -12.60 3.17 5.97
CA SER A 82 -13.36 2.00 6.44
C SER A 82 -12.71 0.64 6.14
N ASN A 83 -11.77 0.59 5.20
CA ASN A 83 -11.19 -0.64 4.67
C ASN A 83 -9.64 -0.65 4.66
N MET A 84 -9.00 0.17 5.49
CA MET A 84 -7.54 0.34 5.48
C MET A 84 -6.84 -0.92 6.00
N GLU A 85 -6.11 -1.64 5.14
CA GLU A 85 -5.42 -2.87 5.54
C GLU A 85 -4.14 -2.57 6.32
N TYR A 86 -3.84 -3.39 7.34
CA TYR A 86 -2.54 -3.33 8.03
C TYR A 86 -1.42 -3.78 7.08
N MET A 87 -0.37 -2.97 6.95
CA MET A 87 0.81 -3.31 6.15
C MET A 87 1.76 -4.22 6.94
N VAL A 88 2.33 -5.21 6.27
CA VAL A 88 3.43 -6.05 6.77
C VAL A 88 4.68 -5.83 5.92
N TRP A 89 5.85 -6.07 6.51
CA TRP A 89 7.10 -6.07 5.75
C TRP A 89 7.19 -7.30 4.84
N ASP A 90 7.66 -7.12 3.62
CA ASP A 90 7.85 -8.17 2.63
C ASP A 90 9.30 -8.14 2.11
N THR A 91 10.04 -9.19 2.43
CA THR A 91 11.47 -9.28 2.13
C THR A 91 11.77 -9.38 0.64
N GLU A 92 10.82 -9.85 -0.18
CA GLU A 92 11.01 -9.90 -1.64
C GLU A 92 10.82 -8.51 -2.27
N LEU A 93 9.90 -7.71 -1.73
CA LEU A 93 9.78 -6.29 -2.10
C LEU A 93 11.01 -5.49 -1.69
N GLU A 94 11.59 -5.78 -0.53
CA GLU A 94 12.87 -5.19 -0.07
C GLU A 94 14.01 -5.55 -1.02
N ARG A 95 14.17 -6.84 -1.34
CA ARG A 95 15.22 -7.33 -2.25
C ARG A 95 15.16 -6.63 -3.61
N THR A 96 13.97 -6.50 -4.18
CA THR A 96 13.79 -5.81 -5.47
C THR A 96 13.95 -4.29 -5.36
N ALA A 97 13.65 -3.69 -4.20
CA ALA A 97 13.95 -2.29 -3.93
C ALA A 97 15.46 -2.05 -3.80
N GLU A 98 16.20 -2.98 -3.19
CA GLU A 98 17.66 -2.93 -3.06
C GLU A 98 18.34 -2.97 -4.43
N GLU A 99 17.98 -3.94 -5.27
CA GLU A 99 18.46 -4.05 -6.65
C GLU A 99 18.25 -2.74 -7.43
N TRP A 100 17.12 -2.05 -7.22
CA TRP A 100 16.85 -0.77 -7.87
C TRP A 100 17.63 0.39 -7.25
N ALA A 101 17.72 0.46 -5.93
CA ALA A 101 18.47 1.50 -5.22
C ALA A 101 19.96 1.47 -5.57
N GLU A 102 20.52 0.29 -5.81
CA GLU A 102 21.91 0.09 -6.25
C GLU A 102 22.22 0.71 -7.62
N THR A 103 21.23 0.89 -8.48
CA THR A 103 21.42 1.52 -9.79
C THR A 103 21.80 3.00 -9.70
N CYS A 104 21.45 3.66 -8.59
CA CYS A 104 21.62 5.10 -8.41
C CYS A 104 20.99 5.95 -9.54
N LEU A 105 19.92 5.43 -10.14
CA LEU A 105 19.11 6.13 -11.15
C LEU A 105 17.91 6.76 -10.46
N TRP A 106 17.75 8.08 -10.59
CA TRP A 106 16.58 8.81 -10.08
C TRP A 106 15.38 8.66 -11.00
N GLU A 107 14.92 7.43 -11.17
CA GLU A 107 13.75 7.06 -11.96
C GLU A 107 13.05 5.85 -11.33
N HIS A 108 11.78 5.65 -11.69
CA HIS A 108 11.05 4.45 -11.29
C HIS A 108 11.53 3.22 -12.06
N GLY A 109 11.60 2.07 -11.39
CA GLY A 109 11.90 0.81 -12.06
C GLY A 109 12.10 -0.40 -11.12
N PRO A 110 12.54 -1.53 -11.68
CA PRO A 110 12.72 -1.78 -13.11
C PRO A 110 11.36 -1.83 -13.86
N ALA A 111 11.35 -1.41 -15.13
CA ALA A 111 10.12 -1.23 -15.91
C ALA A 111 9.22 -2.49 -15.96
N GLY A 112 9.80 -3.70 -15.93
CA GLY A 112 9.04 -4.96 -15.92
C GLY A 112 8.29 -5.25 -14.61
N LEU A 113 8.68 -4.61 -13.50
CA LEU A 113 8.03 -4.77 -12.19
C LEU A 113 7.00 -3.68 -11.90
N LEU A 114 7.15 -2.47 -12.45
CA LEU A 114 6.24 -1.34 -12.21
C LEU A 114 4.74 -1.58 -12.54
N PRO A 115 4.35 -2.48 -13.45
CA PRO A 115 2.95 -2.87 -13.61
C PRO A 115 2.37 -3.65 -12.42
N GLN A 116 3.23 -4.27 -11.62
CA GLN A 116 2.90 -5.23 -10.56
C GLN A 116 2.93 -4.61 -9.17
N ILE A 117 3.88 -3.69 -8.96
CA ILE A 117 4.15 -3.06 -7.67
C ILE A 117 3.92 -1.55 -7.73
N GLY A 118 3.53 -0.99 -6.60
CA GLY A 118 3.69 0.44 -6.35
C GLY A 118 5.14 0.74 -6.01
N GLN A 119 5.59 1.98 -6.25
CA GLN A 119 6.93 2.40 -5.87
C GLN A 119 6.95 3.88 -5.50
N ASN A 120 7.51 4.19 -4.32
CA ASN A 120 7.85 5.54 -3.93
C ASN A 120 9.36 5.68 -3.84
N LEU A 121 9.86 6.83 -4.30
CA LEU A 121 11.27 7.18 -4.32
C LEU A 121 11.52 8.39 -3.43
N GLY A 122 12.64 8.38 -2.73
CA GLY A 122 13.06 9.48 -1.88
C GLY A 122 14.56 9.65 -1.98
N ALA A 123 15.02 10.88 -2.13
CA ALA A 123 16.46 11.15 -2.11
C ALA A 123 16.74 12.40 -1.29
N HIS A 124 17.89 12.38 -0.61
CA HIS A 124 18.47 13.58 -0.02
C HIS A 124 19.99 13.52 -0.10
N TRP A 125 20.65 14.64 0.16
CA TRP A 125 22.09 14.76 0.20
C TRP A 125 22.49 15.76 1.30
N GLY A 126 23.73 15.70 1.74
CA GLY A 126 24.23 16.56 2.82
C GLY A 126 23.96 15.97 4.21
N ARG A 127 23.17 16.67 5.03
CA ARG A 127 22.94 16.27 6.43
C ARG A 127 22.22 14.92 6.49
N TYR A 128 22.62 14.10 7.47
CA TYR A 128 21.94 12.85 7.76
C TYR A 128 20.46 13.10 8.04
N ARG A 129 19.59 12.30 7.43
CA ARG A 129 18.18 12.16 7.80
C ARG A 129 17.83 10.67 7.91
N PRO A 130 17.00 10.27 8.89
CA PRO A 130 16.54 8.89 8.98
C PRO A 130 15.63 8.55 7.78
N PRO A 131 15.53 7.27 7.36
CA PRO A 131 14.67 6.87 6.24
C PRO A 131 13.21 7.32 6.42
N THR A 132 12.70 7.32 7.66
CA THR A 132 11.37 7.82 8.04
C THR A 132 11.10 9.26 7.64
N SER A 133 12.13 10.10 7.46
CA SER A 133 11.94 11.48 6.99
C SER A 133 11.38 11.55 5.57
N HIS A 134 11.70 10.59 4.69
CA HIS A 134 11.10 10.53 3.35
C HIS A 134 9.66 10.04 3.42
N VAL A 135 9.37 9.08 4.30
CA VAL A 135 7.99 8.59 4.53
C VAL A 135 7.10 9.72 5.00
N GLN A 136 7.59 10.55 5.93
CA GLN A 136 6.87 11.74 6.36
C GLN A 136 6.72 12.75 5.21
N ALA A 137 7.77 13.00 4.42
CA ALA A 137 7.68 13.91 3.28
C ALA A 137 6.66 13.44 2.21
N TRP A 138 6.57 12.13 1.96
CA TRP A 138 5.53 11.55 1.11
C TRP A 138 4.15 11.75 1.71
N TYR A 139 3.99 11.59 3.02
CA TYR A 139 2.71 11.81 3.69
C TYR A 139 2.28 13.27 3.66
N ASP A 140 3.23 14.21 3.82
CA ASP A 140 2.98 15.65 3.86
C ASP A 140 2.37 16.20 2.56
N GLU A 141 2.39 15.45 1.45
CA GLU A 141 1.64 15.77 0.24
C GLU A 141 0.12 15.80 0.47
N VAL A 142 -0.37 15.22 1.58
CA VAL A 142 -1.78 15.31 1.99
C VAL A 142 -2.30 16.75 2.07
N LYS A 143 -1.43 17.72 2.37
CA LYS A 143 -1.79 19.15 2.43
C LYS A 143 -2.26 19.70 1.07
N ASP A 144 -1.81 19.08 0.00
CA ASP A 144 -2.09 19.45 -1.39
C ASP A 144 -3.07 18.49 -2.07
N TYR A 145 -3.47 17.42 -1.38
CA TYR A 145 -4.36 16.38 -1.87
C TYR A 145 -5.78 16.60 -1.37
N SER A 146 -6.77 16.46 -2.26
CA SER A 146 -8.19 16.42 -1.88
C SER A 146 -8.79 15.05 -2.15
N PHE A 147 -9.37 14.44 -1.12
CA PHE A 147 -9.99 13.11 -1.22
C PHE A 147 -11.24 13.14 -2.14
N PRO A 148 -11.33 12.24 -3.14
CA PRO A 148 -12.51 12.14 -3.99
C PRO A 148 -13.60 11.33 -3.28
N TYR A 149 -14.73 11.98 -3.00
CA TYR A 149 -15.86 11.28 -2.39
C TYR A 149 -16.66 10.47 -3.42
N PRO A 150 -17.42 9.44 -3.01
CA PRO A 150 -18.14 8.56 -3.94
C PRO A 150 -19.04 9.28 -4.96
N GLN A 151 -19.67 10.39 -4.57
CA GLN A 151 -20.51 11.20 -5.46
C GLN A 151 -19.74 11.87 -6.61
N GLU A 152 -18.42 11.98 -6.49
CA GLU A 152 -17.54 12.56 -7.50
C GLU A 152 -16.92 11.49 -8.40
N CYS A 153 -17.10 10.21 -8.06
CA CYS A 153 -16.56 9.07 -8.78
C CYS A 153 -17.59 8.54 -9.79
N ASN A 154 -17.69 9.18 -10.97
CA ASN A 154 -18.57 8.73 -12.04
C ASN A 154 -18.02 9.06 -13.45
N PRO A 155 -17.60 8.08 -14.27
CA PRO A 155 -17.35 6.67 -13.93
C PRO A 155 -16.02 6.47 -13.17
N TYR A 156 -15.22 7.52 -13.04
CA TYR A 156 -13.88 7.51 -12.45
C TYR A 156 -13.77 8.57 -11.36
N CYS A 157 -13.00 8.29 -10.31
CA CYS A 157 -12.65 9.27 -9.28
C CYS A 157 -11.58 10.26 -9.80
N PRO A 158 -11.76 11.58 -9.61
CA PRO A 158 -10.74 12.56 -9.97
C PRO A 158 -9.55 12.52 -9.01
N LEU A 159 -8.33 12.62 -9.55
CA LEU A 159 -7.15 12.95 -8.76
C LEU A 159 -7.07 14.47 -8.59
N LYS A 160 -7.35 14.97 -7.39
CA LYS A 160 -7.26 16.40 -7.07
C LYS A 160 -5.98 16.66 -6.29
N CYS A 161 -5.01 17.27 -6.96
CA CYS A 161 -3.72 17.64 -6.40
C CYS A 161 -3.41 19.09 -6.77
N SER A 162 -3.22 19.96 -5.78
CA SER A 162 -2.79 21.36 -5.99
C SER A 162 -1.27 21.53 -5.97
N GLY A 163 -0.55 20.52 -5.46
CA GLY A 163 0.89 20.49 -5.34
C GLY A 163 1.58 19.90 -6.57
N PRO A 164 2.93 19.89 -6.58
CA PRO A 164 3.69 19.31 -7.67
C PRO A 164 3.52 17.79 -7.77
N VAL A 165 3.33 17.11 -6.64
CA VAL A 165 3.12 15.66 -6.53
C VAL A 165 2.22 15.35 -5.34
N CYS A 166 1.27 14.43 -5.52
CA CYS A 166 0.46 13.84 -4.45
C CYS A 166 0.43 12.30 -4.48
N THR A 167 1.11 11.69 -5.46
CA THR A 167 1.02 10.26 -5.72
C THR A 167 1.80 9.42 -4.73
N HIS A 168 2.78 10.00 -4.02
CA HIS A 168 3.48 9.27 -2.97
C HIS A 168 2.58 9.11 -1.75
N TYR A 169 1.87 10.17 -1.37
CA TYR A 169 0.83 10.11 -0.33
C TYR A 169 -0.23 9.06 -0.68
N THR A 170 -0.84 9.14 -1.86
CA THR A 170 -1.93 8.22 -2.21
C THR A 170 -1.48 6.75 -2.24
N GLN A 171 -0.23 6.46 -2.61
CA GLN A 171 0.33 5.11 -2.53
C GLN A 171 0.53 4.66 -1.07
N LEU A 172 1.06 5.54 -0.21
CA LEU A 172 1.27 5.27 1.21
C LEU A 172 -0.06 4.93 1.91
N VAL A 173 -1.11 5.67 1.60
CA VAL A 173 -2.46 5.47 2.17
C VAL A 173 -3.37 4.59 1.32
N TRP A 174 -2.83 3.82 0.37
CA TRP A 174 -3.65 2.96 -0.46
C TRP A 174 -4.19 1.77 0.34
N ALA A 175 -5.50 1.67 0.53
CA ALA A 175 -6.13 0.73 1.46
C ALA A 175 -5.71 -0.71 1.23
N THR A 176 -5.64 -1.14 -0.04
CA THR A 176 -5.34 -2.54 -0.39
C THR A 176 -3.85 -2.86 -0.46
N SER A 177 -2.96 -1.86 -0.39
CA SER A 177 -1.52 -2.11 -0.31
C SER A 177 -1.21 -2.61 1.09
N SER A 178 -1.01 -3.93 1.24
CA SER A 178 -0.84 -4.61 2.54
C SER A 178 0.59 -5.08 2.78
N ARG A 179 1.50 -4.90 1.81
CA ARG A 179 2.90 -5.30 1.89
C ARG A 179 3.80 -4.16 1.43
N ILE A 180 4.90 -3.97 2.14
CA ILE A 180 5.93 -2.98 1.82
C ILE A 180 7.32 -3.61 2.00
N GLY A 181 8.25 -3.26 1.13
CA GLY A 181 9.67 -3.51 1.34
C GLY A 181 10.48 -2.36 0.77
N CYS A 182 11.46 -1.88 1.52
CA CYS A 182 12.26 -0.72 1.13
C CYS A 182 13.75 -0.99 1.24
N ALA A 183 14.54 -0.27 0.47
CA ALA A 183 15.99 -0.29 0.57
C ALA A 183 16.57 1.12 0.48
N VAL A 184 17.71 1.29 1.15
CA VAL A 184 18.49 2.52 1.11
C VAL A 184 19.81 2.23 0.42
N ASN A 185 20.28 3.14 -0.43
CA ASN A 185 21.61 3.08 -1.00
C ASN A 185 22.31 4.45 -0.95
N LEU A 186 23.64 4.45 -0.78
CA LEU A 186 24.46 5.65 -0.85
C LEU A 186 25.06 5.78 -2.25
N CYS A 187 24.54 6.73 -3.02
CA CYS A 187 24.97 7.03 -4.38
C CYS A 187 26.01 8.15 -4.39
N TYR A 188 27.25 7.83 -4.77
CA TYR A 188 28.34 8.81 -4.79
C TYR A 188 28.09 9.95 -5.77
N ASN A 189 27.52 9.65 -6.93
CA ASN A 189 27.07 10.61 -7.93
C ASN A 189 25.72 10.16 -8.45
N MET A 190 24.67 10.95 -8.22
CA MET A 190 23.32 10.66 -8.67
C MET A 190 22.75 11.90 -9.35
N ASN A 191 22.25 11.74 -10.57
CA ASN A 191 21.63 12.84 -11.30
C ASN A 191 20.15 12.94 -10.90
N VAL A 192 19.81 14.01 -10.18
CA VAL A 192 18.45 14.30 -9.73
C VAL A 192 18.00 15.57 -10.46
N TRP A 193 17.08 15.40 -11.41
CA TRP A 193 16.52 16.49 -12.23
C TRP A 193 17.57 17.40 -12.91
N GLY A 194 18.64 16.80 -13.45
CA GLY A 194 19.71 17.52 -14.15
C GLY A 194 20.81 18.06 -13.24
N GLN A 195 20.76 17.81 -11.93
CA GLN A 195 21.78 18.18 -10.97
C GLN A 195 22.46 16.95 -10.37
N ILE A 196 23.79 16.95 -10.33
CA ILE A 196 24.55 15.86 -9.71
C ILE A 196 24.59 16.09 -8.19
N TRP A 197 23.95 15.19 -7.45
CA TRP A 197 24.03 15.16 -5.99
C TRP A 197 25.16 14.23 -5.57
N ALA A 198 26.15 14.80 -4.87
CA ALA A 198 27.26 14.04 -4.32
C ALA A 198 26.84 13.35 -3.02
N LYS A 199 27.17 12.05 -2.88
CA LYS A 199 26.81 11.23 -1.71
C LYS A 199 25.31 11.31 -1.37
N ALA A 200 24.47 11.18 -2.40
CA ALA A 200 23.02 11.14 -2.24
C ALA A 200 22.61 9.84 -1.53
N VAL A 201 21.74 9.95 -0.54
CA VAL A 201 21.06 8.82 0.06
C VAL A 201 19.77 8.62 -0.72
N TYR A 202 19.61 7.44 -1.32
CA TYR A 202 18.48 7.06 -2.15
C TYR A 202 17.66 5.98 -1.44
N LEU A 203 16.38 6.26 -1.16
CA LEU A 203 15.39 5.35 -0.62
C LEU A 203 14.42 4.92 -1.73
N VAL A 204 14.25 3.62 -1.87
CA VAL A 204 13.24 3.00 -2.74
C VAL A 204 12.32 2.19 -1.85
N CYS A 205 11.01 2.40 -1.94
CA CYS A 205 10.00 1.58 -1.27
C CYS A 205 9.04 0.99 -2.29
N ASN A 206 8.92 -0.33 -2.32
CA ASN A 206 8.01 -1.08 -3.17
C ASN A 206 6.77 -1.51 -2.37
N TYR A 207 5.60 -1.44 -3.01
CA TYR A 207 4.30 -1.73 -2.39
C TYR A 207 3.59 -2.83 -3.17
N SER A 208 2.97 -3.76 -2.43
CA SER A 208 2.11 -4.78 -3.02
C SER A 208 0.84 -4.97 -2.20
N PRO A 209 -0.31 -5.17 -2.85
CA PRO A 209 -0.63 -4.82 -4.24
C PRO A 209 -0.33 -3.35 -4.58
N LYS A 210 -0.09 -3.08 -5.87
CA LYS A 210 0.08 -1.71 -6.37
C LYS A 210 -1.14 -0.83 -6.07
N GLY A 211 -0.87 0.43 -5.70
CA GLY A 211 -1.87 1.48 -5.57
C GLY A 211 -1.91 2.45 -6.75
N ASN A 212 -2.48 3.63 -6.54
CA ASN A 212 -2.58 4.69 -7.54
C ASN A 212 -3.28 4.24 -8.84
N TRP A 213 -4.31 3.42 -8.70
CA TRP A 213 -5.15 3.02 -9.82
C TRP A 213 -5.89 4.24 -10.38
N TRP A 214 -5.73 4.47 -11.69
CA TRP A 214 -6.39 5.60 -12.35
C TRP A 214 -7.90 5.49 -12.23
N GLY A 215 -8.55 6.57 -11.79
CA GLY A 215 -9.99 6.60 -11.59
C GLY A 215 -10.49 5.97 -10.28
N HIS A 216 -9.60 5.66 -9.33
CA HIS A 216 -9.96 5.10 -8.04
C HIS A 216 -9.48 5.97 -6.88
N ALA A 217 -10.28 6.02 -5.81
CA ALA A 217 -9.89 6.63 -4.54
C ALA A 217 -8.88 5.72 -3.79
N PRO A 218 -7.96 6.28 -2.98
CA PRO A 218 -6.96 5.49 -2.28
C PRO A 218 -7.55 4.54 -1.24
N TYR A 219 -8.69 4.89 -0.67
CA TYR A 219 -9.41 4.08 0.31
C TYR A 219 -10.89 4.44 0.30
N LYS A 220 -11.70 3.70 1.07
CA LYS A 220 -13.13 3.96 1.19
C LYS A 220 -13.41 4.82 2.39
N HIS A 221 -14.02 5.98 2.14
CA HIS A 221 -14.52 6.81 3.22
C HIS A 221 -15.57 6.06 4.04
N GLY A 222 -15.43 6.07 5.36
CA GLY A 222 -16.43 5.53 6.29
C GLY A 222 -15.86 5.29 7.69
N THR A 223 -16.68 4.68 8.55
CA THR A 223 -16.27 4.29 9.90
C THR A 223 -15.07 3.33 9.84
N PRO A 224 -14.00 3.56 10.60
CA PRO A 224 -12.85 2.66 10.62
C PRO A 224 -13.24 1.20 10.81
N CYS A 225 -12.60 0.34 10.00
CA CYS A 225 -12.83 -1.10 9.97
C CYS A 225 -14.24 -1.59 9.57
N SER A 226 -15.18 -0.72 9.21
CA SER A 226 -16.54 -1.14 8.85
C SER A 226 -16.64 -1.86 7.50
N ALA A 227 -15.59 -1.80 6.69
CA ALA A 227 -15.50 -2.43 5.37
C ALA A 227 -14.18 -3.23 5.20
N CYS A 228 -13.65 -3.78 6.29
CA CYS A 228 -12.49 -4.67 6.22
C CYS A 228 -12.80 -5.91 5.36
N PRO A 229 -11.85 -6.38 4.53
CA PRO A 229 -12.07 -7.58 3.73
C PRO A 229 -12.35 -8.80 4.63
N PRO A 230 -13.23 -9.74 4.23
CA PRO A 230 -13.55 -10.92 5.04
C PRO A 230 -12.33 -11.76 5.44
N SER A 231 -11.26 -11.76 4.63
CA SER A 231 -9.99 -12.43 4.91
C SER A 231 -9.29 -11.94 6.19
N TYR A 232 -9.66 -10.76 6.70
CA TYR A 232 -9.14 -10.21 7.95
C TYR A 232 -9.93 -10.71 9.17
N GLY A 233 -11.03 -11.44 9.01
CA GLY A 233 -11.76 -12.07 10.12
C GLY A 233 -12.29 -11.09 11.18
N GLY A 234 -12.54 -9.83 10.79
CA GLY A 234 -13.10 -8.79 11.65
C GLY A 234 -12.12 -8.16 12.65
N GLY A 235 -10.81 -8.41 12.54
CA GLY A 235 -9.83 -7.76 13.40
C GLY A 235 -9.70 -6.27 13.09
N CYS A 236 -9.81 -5.43 14.13
CA CYS A 236 -9.61 -3.99 14.03
C CYS A 236 -8.70 -3.52 15.17
N LYS A 237 -7.65 -2.78 14.83
CA LYS A 237 -6.76 -2.15 15.81
C LYS A 237 -6.19 -0.88 15.18
N ASP A 238 -6.13 0.21 15.93
CA ASP A 238 -5.57 1.49 15.48
C ASP A 238 -6.17 1.97 14.12
N ASN A 239 -7.48 1.74 13.92
CA ASN A 239 -8.22 2.02 12.67
C ASN A 239 -7.80 1.22 11.43
N LEU A 240 -7.04 0.14 11.60
CA LEU A 240 -6.58 -0.74 10.52
C LEU A 240 -7.23 -2.12 10.62
N CYS A 241 -7.42 -2.77 9.47
CA CYS A 241 -7.86 -4.15 9.35
C CYS A 241 -6.68 -5.08 9.68
N TYR A 242 -6.84 -5.90 10.72
CA TYR A 242 -5.87 -6.92 11.13
C TYR A 242 -6.41 -8.31 10.89
N ARG A 243 -5.56 -9.23 10.41
CA ARG A 243 -5.96 -10.62 10.27
C ARG A 243 -6.19 -11.20 11.64
N GLY A 244 -7.44 -11.58 11.92
CA GLY A 244 -7.78 -12.33 13.12
C GLY A 244 -6.90 -13.57 13.20
N LYS A 245 -6.15 -13.73 14.30
CA LYS A 245 -5.58 -15.03 14.62
C LYS A 245 -6.78 -15.95 14.83
N ASN A 246 -6.98 -16.90 13.92
CA ASN A 246 -7.92 -18.00 14.14
C ASN A 246 -7.67 -18.53 15.55
N LYS A 247 -8.60 -18.27 16.48
CA LYS A 247 -8.71 -19.11 17.66
C LYS A 247 -8.82 -20.50 17.09
N ARG A 248 -7.81 -21.36 17.34
CA ARG A 248 -7.91 -22.79 17.09
C ARG A 248 -9.32 -23.19 17.47
N GLN A 249 -10.07 -23.72 16.51
CA GLN A 249 -11.39 -24.27 16.74
C GLN A 249 -11.30 -25.13 17.99
N ARG A 250 -11.86 -24.63 19.09
CA ARG A 250 -12.26 -25.51 20.17
C ARG A 250 -13.49 -26.18 19.59
N GLU A 251 -13.34 -27.45 19.20
CA GLU A 251 -14.48 -28.32 18.96
C GLU A 251 -15.39 -28.20 20.18
N THR A 252 -16.46 -27.45 20.04
CA THR A 252 -17.63 -27.54 20.90
C THR A 252 -18.71 -28.09 19.99
N GLU A 253 -19.20 -29.26 20.38
CA GLU A 253 -20.25 -30.05 19.75
C GLU A 253 -21.43 -29.21 19.25
N PRO A 254 -22.11 -29.64 18.18
CA PRO A 254 -23.20 -28.88 17.59
C PRO A 254 -24.43 -28.87 18.52
N PRO A 255 -25.02 -27.70 18.83
CA PRO A 255 -26.35 -27.67 19.41
C PRO A 255 -27.39 -27.99 18.33
N ASN A 256 -28.21 -28.98 18.65
CA ASN A 256 -29.30 -29.52 17.85
C ASN A 256 -30.45 -28.50 17.77
N PHE A 257 -30.83 -28.05 16.57
CA PHE A 257 -32.09 -27.30 16.37
C PHE A 257 -32.82 -27.72 15.07
N PRO A 258 -34.17 -27.73 15.06
CA PRO A 258 -34.98 -28.42 14.05
C PRO A 258 -35.16 -27.62 12.74
N ALA A 259 -35.52 -28.37 11.68
CA ALA A 259 -35.77 -27.87 10.32
C ALA A 259 -36.98 -26.92 10.18
N PRO A 260 -37.02 -26.07 9.12
CA PRO A 260 -37.96 -24.95 8.97
C PRO A 260 -39.28 -25.29 8.25
N ALA A 261 -40.31 -24.48 8.48
CA ALA A 261 -41.59 -24.47 7.74
C ALA A 261 -41.60 -23.39 6.63
N PRO A 262 -42.45 -23.53 5.58
CA PRO A 262 -42.27 -22.83 4.31
C PRO A 262 -43.12 -21.56 4.16
N THR A 263 -42.60 -20.55 3.47
CA THR A 263 -43.38 -19.42 2.91
C THR A 263 -42.86 -19.02 1.52
N GLN A 264 -43.81 -18.80 0.61
CA GLN A 264 -43.68 -18.59 -0.84
C GLN A 264 -43.21 -17.17 -1.24
N PRO A 265 -42.80 -16.94 -2.51
CA PRO A 265 -42.01 -15.79 -2.94
C PRO A 265 -42.84 -14.66 -3.59
N PRO A 266 -42.29 -13.44 -3.70
CA PRO A 266 -42.71 -12.48 -4.72
C PRO A 266 -41.62 -12.25 -5.79
N THR A 267 -41.97 -12.68 -7.00
CA THR A 267 -41.81 -12.03 -8.33
C THR A 267 -40.56 -11.20 -8.65
N GLU A 268 -39.86 -11.67 -9.69
CA GLU A 268 -38.84 -10.98 -10.48
C GLU A 268 -39.39 -9.70 -11.16
N ASP A 269 -38.60 -8.63 -11.15
CA ASP A 269 -38.54 -7.70 -12.28
C ASP A 269 -37.08 -7.57 -12.74
N LEU A 270 -36.88 -7.84 -14.03
CA LEU A 270 -35.60 -7.97 -14.69
C LEU A 270 -35.14 -6.59 -15.19
N GLN A 271 -34.19 -5.99 -14.48
CA GLN A 271 -33.30 -5.00 -15.09
C GLN A 271 -31.84 -5.40 -14.86
N LYS A 272 -31.18 -5.80 -15.94
CA LYS A 272 -29.74 -6.08 -16.02
C LYS A 272 -28.96 -4.82 -15.66
N ASN A 273 -28.60 -4.68 -14.39
CA ASN A 273 -27.48 -3.86 -13.96
C ASN A 273 -26.27 -4.78 -13.78
N GLU A 274 -25.26 -4.62 -14.64
CA GLU A 274 -23.91 -5.08 -14.33
C GLU A 274 -23.45 -4.34 -13.06
N MET A 275 -23.61 -4.98 -11.91
CA MET A 275 -23.21 -4.45 -10.62
C MET A 275 -21.69 -4.58 -10.51
N VAL A 276 -20.97 -3.52 -10.88
CA VAL A 276 -19.63 -3.29 -10.33
C VAL A 276 -19.84 -3.03 -8.84
N ASN A 277 -19.64 -4.04 -8.00
CA ASN A 277 -19.78 -3.89 -6.57
C ASN A 277 -18.70 -2.94 -6.06
N THR A 278 -19.15 -1.75 -5.72
CA THR A 278 -18.39 -0.65 -5.14
C THR A 278 -17.89 -0.97 -3.72
N GLN A 279 -18.09 -2.19 -3.20
CA GLN A 279 -17.70 -2.67 -1.84
C GLN A 279 -16.33 -3.34 -1.72
N GLN A 280 -15.60 -3.58 -2.81
CA GLN A 280 -14.13 -3.67 -2.84
C GLN A 280 -13.63 -3.07 -4.15
N MET A 281 -12.37 -2.64 -4.27
CA MET A 281 -11.81 -2.31 -5.60
C MET A 281 -11.54 -3.60 -6.40
N SER A 282 -12.49 -4.51 -6.36
CA SER A 282 -12.54 -5.76 -7.10
C SER A 282 -13.77 -5.71 -7.98
N GLN A 283 -13.62 -6.16 -9.21
CA GLN A 283 -14.77 -6.36 -10.08
C GLN A 283 -15.38 -7.72 -9.74
N LEU A 284 -16.65 -7.75 -9.35
CA LEU A 284 -17.42 -8.98 -9.36
C LEU A 284 -17.52 -9.45 -10.80
N VAL A 285 -17.16 -10.71 -11.01
CA VAL A 285 -17.19 -11.32 -12.33
C VAL A 285 -17.96 -12.62 -12.29
N THR A 286 -18.50 -13.03 -13.43
CA THR A 286 -19.11 -14.35 -13.60
C THR A 286 -18.05 -15.37 -14.03
N CYS A 287 -18.35 -16.66 -13.90
CA CYS A 287 -17.44 -17.71 -14.34
C CYS A 287 -17.11 -17.67 -15.84
N ASP A 288 -17.98 -17.06 -16.65
CA ASP A 288 -17.79 -16.88 -18.10
C ASP A 288 -17.14 -15.54 -18.47
N THR A 289 -16.76 -14.72 -17.49
CA THR A 289 -16.12 -13.43 -17.76
C THR A 289 -14.70 -13.63 -18.31
N LYS A 290 -14.46 -13.07 -19.50
CA LYS A 290 -13.14 -13.02 -20.14
C LYS A 290 -12.41 -11.75 -19.78
N LEU A 291 -11.09 -11.81 -19.77
CA LEU A 291 -10.26 -10.65 -19.44
C LEU A 291 -10.43 -9.49 -20.43
N ARG A 292 -10.78 -9.76 -21.68
CA ARG A 292 -11.10 -8.72 -22.68
C ARG A 292 -12.42 -7.99 -22.40
N ASP A 293 -13.40 -8.72 -21.87
CA ASP A 293 -14.78 -8.23 -21.82
C ASP A 293 -14.99 -7.24 -20.65
N GLN A 294 -14.01 -7.14 -19.76
CA GLN A 294 -13.87 -6.09 -18.75
C GLN A 294 -12.56 -5.33 -18.96
N CYS A 295 -12.52 -4.03 -18.63
CA CYS A 295 -11.39 -3.10 -18.84
C CYS A 295 -11.26 -2.46 -20.24
N LYS A 296 -12.28 -1.70 -20.67
CA LYS A 296 -12.12 -0.66 -21.71
C LYS A 296 -11.46 0.60 -21.12
N GLY A 297 -10.13 0.56 -20.95
CA GLY A 297 -9.33 1.76 -20.68
C GLY A 297 -8.89 1.99 -19.22
N THR A 298 -9.11 1.05 -18.30
CA THR A 298 -8.55 1.07 -16.94
C THR A 298 -7.89 -0.27 -16.61
N THR A 299 -6.87 -0.24 -15.76
CA THR A 299 -6.14 -1.44 -15.31
C THR A 299 -6.85 -2.05 -14.11
N CYS A 300 -7.66 -3.07 -14.36
CA CYS A 300 -8.40 -3.79 -13.33
C CYS A 300 -7.60 -5.03 -12.91
N ASN A 301 -6.83 -4.90 -11.83
CA ASN A 301 -5.93 -5.96 -11.41
C ASN A 301 -6.49 -6.86 -10.32
N ARG A 302 -7.71 -6.62 -9.82
CA ARG A 302 -8.35 -7.45 -8.78
C ARG A 302 -9.79 -7.81 -9.13
N TYR A 303 -10.11 -9.09 -9.00
CA TYR A 303 -11.42 -9.66 -9.33
C TYR A 303 -11.92 -10.55 -8.19
N GLU A 304 -13.23 -10.61 -8.04
CA GLU A 304 -13.90 -11.54 -7.12
C GLU A 304 -14.62 -12.60 -7.93
N CYS A 305 -14.16 -13.85 -7.81
CA CYS A 305 -14.70 -14.99 -8.53
C CYS A 305 -15.69 -15.77 -7.65
N PRO A 306 -16.88 -16.11 -8.19
CA PRO A 306 -17.83 -16.97 -7.50
C PRO A 306 -17.32 -18.42 -7.43
N ALA A 307 -17.96 -19.21 -6.56
CA ALA A 307 -17.79 -20.65 -6.55
C ALA A 307 -18.44 -21.31 -7.79
N GLY A 308 -18.03 -22.54 -8.12
CA GLY A 308 -18.66 -23.38 -9.14
C GLY A 308 -18.23 -23.11 -10.58
N CYS A 309 -17.09 -22.47 -10.82
CA CYS A 309 -16.62 -22.16 -12.17
C CYS A 309 -16.03 -23.35 -12.96
N LEU A 310 -15.81 -24.51 -12.33
CA LEU A 310 -15.21 -25.67 -12.99
C LEU A 310 -15.99 -26.11 -14.24
N ASP A 311 -17.32 -26.06 -14.20
CA ASP A 311 -18.21 -26.48 -15.31
C ASP A 311 -18.59 -25.34 -16.26
N ALA A 312 -18.04 -24.14 -16.08
CA ALA A 312 -18.34 -23.01 -16.95
C ALA A 312 -17.86 -23.23 -18.39
N THR A 313 -18.60 -22.68 -19.35
CA THR A 313 -18.42 -22.97 -20.79
C THR A 313 -17.21 -22.27 -21.41
N GLY A 314 -16.72 -21.19 -20.77
CA GLY A 314 -15.58 -20.42 -21.23
C GLY A 314 -14.29 -21.22 -21.28
N LYS A 315 -13.47 -20.99 -22.30
CA LYS A 315 -12.19 -21.68 -22.49
C LYS A 315 -11.11 -21.19 -21.51
N VAL A 316 -10.13 -22.03 -21.24
CA VAL A 316 -8.86 -21.63 -20.61
C VAL A 316 -7.76 -21.97 -21.60
N VAL A 317 -6.98 -20.99 -22.03
CA VAL A 317 -5.91 -21.19 -23.03
C VAL A 317 -4.58 -20.87 -22.36
N GLY A 318 -3.69 -21.86 -22.29
CA GLY A 318 -2.38 -21.76 -21.66
C GLY A 318 -2.31 -22.26 -20.22
N THR A 319 -1.09 -22.21 -19.67
CA THR A 319 -0.72 -22.70 -18.34
C THR A 319 0.37 -21.79 -17.79
N VAL A 320 0.27 -21.40 -16.52
CA VAL A 320 1.06 -20.32 -15.87
C VAL A 320 0.80 -18.93 -16.47
N TYR A 321 0.74 -18.84 -17.79
CA TYR A 321 0.40 -17.67 -18.59
C TYR A 321 -0.83 -18.02 -19.42
N TYR A 322 -1.88 -17.23 -19.28
CA TYR A 322 -3.16 -17.45 -19.93
C TYR A 322 -3.41 -16.42 -21.03
N GLU A 323 -4.04 -16.83 -22.12
CA GLU A 323 -4.31 -15.95 -23.26
C GLU A 323 -5.48 -15.01 -22.95
N MET A 324 -5.29 -13.70 -23.15
CA MET A 324 -6.20 -12.64 -22.68
C MET A 324 -7.54 -12.55 -23.43
N GLN A 325 -7.58 -12.88 -24.72
CA GLN A 325 -8.75 -12.66 -25.57
C GLN A 325 -9.88 -13.67 -25.31
N SER A 326 -9.50 -14.92 -25.02
CA SER A 326 -10.41 -16.06 -25.01
C SER A 326 -10.49 -16.76 -23.66
N SER A 327 -9.47 -16.62 -22.80
CA SER A 327 -9.48 -17.29 -21.50
C SER A 327 -10.41 -16.58 -20.52
N VAL A 328 -11.22 -17.36 -19.83
CA VAL A 328 -12.05 -16.87 -18.72
C VAL A 328 -11.25 -16.82 -17.42
N ILE A 329 -11.40 -15.72 -16.70
CA ILE A 329 -10.50 -15.35 -15.59
C ILE A 329 -10.64 -16.32 -14.41
N CYS A 330 -11.86 -16.61 -13.98
CA CYS A 330 -12.11 -17.44 -12.81
C CYS A 330 -11.76 -18.91 -13.03
N ARG A 331 -12.01 -19.47 -14.22
CA ARG A 331 -11.54 -20.84 -14.53
C ARG A 331 -10.03 -20.90 -14.63
N ALA A 332 -9.37 -19.87 -15.18
CA ALA A 332 -7.91 -19.81 -15.21
C ALA A 332 -7.32 -19.76 -13.79
N ALA A 333 -7.99 -19.07 -12.84
CA ALA A 333 -7.59 -19.05 -11.44
C ALA A 333 -7.79 -20.39 -10.72
N VAL A 334 -8.89 -21.10 -10.98
CA VAL A 334 -9.09 -22.48 -10.49
C VAL A 334 -8.03 -23.41 -11.10
N HIS A 335 -7.81 -23.34 -12.42
CA HIS A 335 -6.79 -24.13 -13.12
C HIS A 335 -5.40 -23.90 -12.52
N ALA A 336 -5.03 -22.64 -12.24
CA ALA A 336 -3.76 -22.28 -11.60
C ALA A 336 -3.64 -22.71 -10.13
N GLY A 337 -4.73 -23.17 -9.49
CA GLY A 337 -4.77 -23.49 -8.06
C GLY A 337 -4.74 -22.25 -7.17
N VAL A 338 -5.05 -21.07 -7.72
CA VAL A 338 -5.05 -19.78 -7.02
C VAL A 338 -6.28 -19.63 -6.12
N ILE A 339 -7.42 -20.16 -6.56
CA ILE A 339 -8.66 -20.26 -5.78
C ILE A 339 -9.21 -21.68 -5.86
N ARG A 340 -10.01 -22.06 -4.86
CA ARG A 340 -10.73 -23.33 -4.88
C ARG A 340 -12.08 -23.16 -5.55
N ASN A 341 -12.47 -24.14 -6.37
CA ASN A 341 -13.74 -24.09 -7.08
C ASN A 341 -14.97 -24.05 -6.15
N ASP A 342 -14.93 -24.72 -5.01
CA ASP A 342 -16.07 -24.85 -4.10
C ASP A 342 -16.36 -23.57 -3.29
N VAL A 343 -15.35 -22.70 -3.13
CA VAL A 343 -15.48 -21.46 -2.35
C VAL A 343 -15.41 -20.20 -3.23
N GLY A 344 -14.70 -20.25 -4.36
CA GLY A 344 -14.36 -19.06 -5.12
C GLY A 344 -13.30 -18.22 -4.41
N GLY A 345 -13.31 -16.91 -4.63
CA GLY A 345 -12.47 -15.97 -3.89
C GLY A 345 -11.88 -14.83 -4.74
N TYR A 346 -11.07 -14.00 -4.09
CA TYR A 346 -10.40 -12.88 -4.73
C TYR A 346 -9.13 -13.31 -5.43
N ILE A 347 -8.93 -12.76 -6.62
CA ILE A 347 -7.76 -13.02 -7.45
C ILE A 347 -7.19 -11.70 -7.95
N ASP A 348 -5.87 -11.63 -8.01
CA ASP A 348 -5.19 -10.55 -8.72
C ASP A 348 -4.80 -11.03 -10.12
N VAL A 349 -5.08 -10.21 -11.12
CA VAL A 349 -4.77 -10.50 -12.53
C VAL A 349 -3.77 -9.47 -13.03
N MET A 350 -2.78 -9.98 -13.74
CA MET A 350 -1.67 -9.17 -14.24
C MET A 350 -1.52 -9.37 -15.74
N PRO A 351 -1.68 -8.31 -16.56
CA PRO A 351 -1.29 -8.33 -17.94
C PRO A 351 0.21 -8.64 -18.08
N MET A 352 0.57 -9.49 -19.03
CA MET A 352 1.94 -9.87 -19.35
C MET A 352 2.28 -9.50 -20.79
N ASP A 353 3.58 -9.51 -21.10
CA ASP A 353 4.08 -9.34 -22.46
C ASP A 353 3.46 -10.32 -23.45
N ASN A 354 3.41 -9.89 -24.70
CA ASN A 354 2.84 -10.68 -25.78
C ASN A 354 3.60 -12.00 -25.96
N ARG A 355 2.88 -13.11 -26.00
CA ARG A 355 3.42 -14.46 -26.23
C ARG A 355 2.98 -15.01 -27.57
N LYS A 356 3.92 -15.68 -28.24
CA LYS A 356 3.67 -16.40 -29.51
C LYS A 356 3.16 -17.83 -29.30
N HIS A 357 3.29 -18.38 -28.09
CA HIS A 357 2.88 -19.74 -27.78
C HIS A 357 2.30 -19.86 -26.37
N TYR A 358 1.23 -20.65 -26.26
CA TYR A 358 0.56 -21.04 -25.02
C TYR A 358 0.48 -22.56 -24.97
N THR A 359 0.87 -23.13 -23.82
CA THR A 359 0.96 -24.58 -23.61
C THR A 359 -0.22 -25.06 -22.78
N ALA A 360 -0.95 -26.05 -23.29
CA ALA A 360 -2.01 -26.76 -22.59
C ALA A 360 -1.47 -27.57 -21.40
N SER A 361 -2.28 -27.71 -20.36
CA SER A 361 -2.11 -28.70 -19.30
C SER A 361 -3.45 -29.07 -18.67
N TYR A 362 -3.43 -30.12 -17.84
CA TYR A 362 -4.57 -30.48 -16.99
C TYR A 362 -4.21 -30.21 -15.54
N GLN A 363 -4.90 -29.25 -14.91
CA GLN A 363 -4.65 -28.85 -13.53
C GLN A 363 -5.97 -28.56 -12.82
N ASN A 364 -6.08 -28.99 -11.56
CA ASN A 364 -7.21 -28.68 -10.68
C ASN A 364 -8.60 -28.94 -11.32
N GLY A 365 -8.71 -30.03 -12.09
CA GLY A 365 -9.97 -30.44 -12.72
C GLY A 365 -10.27 -29.76 -14.06
N ILE A 366 -9.41 -28.89 -14.57
CA ILE A 366 -9.60 -28.13 -15.82
C ILE A 366 -8.53 -28.51 -16.83
N PHE A 367 -8.94 -28.76 -18.09
CA PHE A 367 -8.02 -28.92 -19.22
C PHE A 367 -7.90 -27.59 -19.97
N SER A 368 -6.70 -27.03 -20.06
CA SER A 368 -6.43 -25.84 -20.86
C SER A 368 -6.05 -26.18 -22.31
N GLU A 369 -6.30 -25.25 -23.24
CA GLU A 369 -5.97 -25.41 -24.66
C GLU A 369 -4.60 -24.79 -24.99
N SER A 370 -3.93 -25.33 -26.02
CA SER A 370 -2.72 -24.75 -26.58
C SER A 370 -3.08 -23.75 -27.68
N LEU A 371 -2.26 -22.70 -27.84
CA LEU A 371 -2.43 -21.74 -28.93
C LEU A 371 -1.06 -21.31 -29.49
N GLN A 372 -0.98 -21.16 -30.80
CA GLN A 372 0.22 -20.74 -31.52
C GLN A 372 -0.08 -19.50 -32.37
N ASN A 373 0.85 -18.54 -32.34
CA ASN A 373 0.81 -17.27 -33.06
C ASN A 373 -0.53 -16.51 -32.96
N PRO A 374 -1.08 -16.28 -31.76
CA PRO A 374 -2.32 -15.51 -31.62
C PRO A 374 -2.16 -14.04 -32.07
N PRO A 375 -3.19 -13.44 -32.71
CA PRO A 375 -3.20 -12.03 -33.06
C PRO A 375 -3.04 -11.15 -31.81
N GLY A 376 -1.98 -10.31 -31.77
CA GLY A 376 -1.66 -9.46 -30.62
C GLY A 376 -1.01 -10.18 -29.45
N GLY A 377 -1.28 -11.47 -29.25
CA GLY A 377 -0.54 -12.35 -28.33
C GLY A 377 -0.61 -12.01 -26.85
N LYS A 378 -1.55 -11.15 -26.42
CA LYS A 378 -1.63 -10.66 -25.04
C LYS A 378 -1.85 -11.79 -24.04
N ALA A 379 -1.06 -11.80 -22.98
CA ALA A 379 -1.12 -12.80 -21.92
C ALA A 379 -1.51 -12.17 -20.59
N PHE A 380 -1.93 -13.00 -19.63
CA PHE A 380 -2.06 -12.62 -18.23
C PHE A 380 -1.63 -13.74 -17.28
N ARG A 381 -1.35 -13.37 -16.03
CA ARG A 381 -1.18 -14.29 -14.91
C ARG A 381 -2.23 -14.00 -13.84
N VAL A 382 -2.56 -15.03 -13.09
CA VAL A 382 -3.48 -14.98 -11.94
C VAL A 382 -2.69 -15.25 -10.67
N PHE A 383 -3.01 -14.52 -9.61
CA PHE A 383 -2.36 -14.60 -8.31
C PHE A 383 -3.40 -14.66 -7.20
N ALA A 384 -3.08 -15.39 -6.13
CA ALA A 384 -3.90 -15.37 -4.93
C ALA A 384 -3.77 -14.00 -4.26
N VAL A 385 -4.90 -13.46 -3.81
CA VAL A 385 -4.89 -12.31 -2.91
C VAL A 385 -4.47 -12.82 -1.53
N ILE A 386 -3.16 -12.78 -1.25
CA ILE A 386 -2.59 -13.34 -0.02
C ILE A 386 -2.90 -12.45 1.15
#